data_AF-X1UYI5-F1
#
_entry.id   AF-X1UYI5-F1
#
_cell.length_a   1.000
_cell.length_b   1.000
_cell.length_c   1.000
_cell.angle_alpha   90.00
_cell.angle_beta   90.00
_cell.angle_gamma   90.00
#
_symmetry.space_group_name_H-M   'P 1'
#
loop_
_entity.id
_entity.type
_entity.pdbx_description
1 polymer ?
#
loop_
_entity_poly.entity_id
_entity_poly.type
_entity_poly.pdbx_seq_one_letter_code
_entity_poly.pdbx_strand_id
1 'polypeptide(L)'
;MPKVAIKEGMCARRVIVPLQKPIKVGVDVKIAQMDASSKILEYIQEGKVMFTMDQQQYLQGYLGVVFAYLSAKYSYIPPPAPVSTGPAVITAENIPALEDLVKDGYR
;
A
#
# COMPACT_ATOMS: atom_id res chain seq x y z
N MET A 1 20.52 -36.20 -26.16
CA MET A 1 19.87 -34.88 -26.35
C MET A 1 19.40 -34.37 -25.00
N PRO A 2 20.15 -33.49 -24.32
CA PRO A 2 19.67 -32.85 -23.11
C PRO A 2 18.75 -31.68 -23.46
N LYS A 3 17.67 -31.59 -22.68
CA LYS A 3 16.50 -30.74 -22.88
C LYS A 3 16.86 -29.25 -22.75
N VAL A 4 16.44 -28.46 -23.74
CA VAL A 4 16.30 -27.01 -23.62
C VAL A 4 15.20 -26.73 -22.59
N ALA A 5 15.51 -25.97 -21.54
CA ALA A 5 14.49 -25.43 -20.65
C ALA A 5 14.87 -24.00 -20.27
N ILE A 6 13.82 -23.22 -19.99
CA ILE A 6 13.79 -21.82 -19.55
C ILE A 6 13.74 -20.80 -20.71
N LYS A 7 12.54 -20.57 -21.25
CA LYS A 7 12.11 -19.26 -21.78
C LYS A 7 10.60 -19.21 -22.01
N GLU A 8 9.83 -19.12 -20.94
CA GLU A 8 8.44 -18.61 -20.97
C GLU A 8 8.33 -17.74 -19.70
N GLY A 9 8.38 -16.40 -19.78
CA GLY A 9 7.44 -15.60 -20.56
C GLY A 9 6.39 -15.07 -19.59
N MET A 10 6.81 -14.19 -18.67
CA MET A 10 6.05 -13.12 -18.03
C MET A 10 4.51 -13.24 -18.11
N CYS A 11 3.92 -14.26 -17.47
CA CYS A 11 2.47 -14.48 -17.49
C CYS A 11 1.78 -13.44 -16.60
N ALA A 12 0.67 -12.92 -17.12
CA ALA A 12 0.17 -11.59 -16.88
C ALA A 12 -0.37 -11.38 -15.45
N ARG A 13 -0.11 -10.15 -15.01
CA ARG A 13 -0.56 -9.54 -13.76
C ARG A 13 -2.04 -9.16 -13.96
N ARG A 14 -3.05 -9.84 -13.31
CA ARG A 14 -4.39 -9.31 -12.84
C ARG A 14 -5.63 -10.31 -12.62
N VAL A 15 -6.11 -10.50 -11.35
CA VAL A 15 -7.36 -10.79 -10.46
C VAL A 15 -7.25 -10.48 -8.88
N ILE A 16 -7.98 -9.51 -8.26
CA ILE A 16 -8.20 -9.45 -6.78
C ILE A 16 -9.28 -10.49 -6.50
N VAL A 17 -8.96 -11.52 -5.70
CA VAL A 17 -9.89 -12.61 -5.39
C VAL A 17 -10.26 -12.55 -3.90
N PRO A 18 -11.54 -12.43 -3.52
CA PRO A 18 -11.97 -12.80 -2.18
C PRO A 18 -11.79 -14.33 -2.03
N LEU A 19 -10.89 -14.74 -1.14
CA LEU A 19 -10.48 -16.13 -0.94
C LEU A 19 -11.58 -16.97 -0.26
N GLN A 20 -12.65 -17.29 -0.98
CA GLN A 20 -13.68 -18.25 -0.53
C GLN A 20 -13.62 -19.60 -1.28
N LYS A 21 -12.73 -19.74 -2.27
CA LYS A 21 -12.47 -20.99 -3.01
C LYS A 21 -10.97 -21.17 -3.26
N PRO A 22 -10.46 -22.41 -3.34
CA PRO A 22 -9.05 -22.66 -3.66
C PRO A 22 -8.71 -22.08 -5.04
N ILE A 23 -7.64 -21.30 -5.09
CA ILE A 23 -7.09 -20.76 -6.34
C ILE A 23 -6.40 -21.90 -7.10
N LYS A 24 -6.71 -22.04 -8.39
CA LYS A 24 -6.00 -22.97 -9.28
C LYS A 24 -4.63 -22.38 -9.63
N VAL A 25 -3.59 -23.20 -9.56
CA VAL A 25 -2.24 -22.78 -10.02
C VAL A 25 -2.29 -22.52 -11.54
N GLY A 26 -1.63 -21.47 -12.00
CA GLY A 26 -1.58 -21.09 -13.42
C GLY A 26 -2.72 -20.17 -13.90
N VAL A 27 -3.40 -19.49 -12.98
CA VAL A 27 -4.39 -18.45 -13.31
C VAL A 27 -3.85 -17.06 -13.02
N ASP A 28 -4.21 -16.08 -13.85
CA ASP A 28 -3.81 -14.68 -13.64
C ASP A 28 -4.52 -14.10 -12.40
N VAL A 29 -3.78 -13.32 -11.57
CA VAL A 29 -4.27 -12.65 -10.33
C VAL A 29 -3.73 -11.20 -10.14
N LYS A 30 -4.44 -10.31 -9.41
CA LYS A 30 -4.56 -8.79 -9.52
C LYS A 30 -4.35 -8.55 -8.07
N ILE A 31 -3.14 -8.14 -7.82
CA ILE A 31 -2.71 -7.97 -6.47
C ILE A 31 -3.07 -6.52 -6.18
N ALA A 32 -3.88 -6.32 -5.16
CA ALA A 32 -3.87 -5.08 -4.42
C ALA A 32 -3.14 -5.34 -3.12
N GLN A 33 -2.54 -4.29 -2.58
CA GLN A 33 -1.75 -4.37 -1.37
C GLN A 33 -2.17 -3.26 -0.40
N MET A 34 -1.80 -3.41 0.87
CA MET A 34 -2.02 -2.43 1.92
C MET A 34 -0.67 -1.91 2.40
N ASP A 35 -0.56 -0.60 2.55
CA ASP A 35 0.62 0.17 2.96
C ASP A 35 1.63 0.41 1.84
N ALA A 36 2.17 1.62 1.75
CA ALA A 36 3.12 1.98 0.72
C ALA A 36 4.55 1.57 1.11
N SER A 37 5.33 1.12 0.12
CA SER A 37 6.79 0.99 0.22
C SER A 37 7.38 1.17 -1.18
N SER A 38 8.65 1.56 -1.29
CA SER A 38 9.29 1.82 -2.59
C SER A 38 9.08 0.67 -3.57
N LYS A 39 9.22 -0.57 -3.09
CA LYS A 39 9.02 -1.79 -3.89
C LYS A 39 7.59 -1.98 -4.37
N ILE A 40 6.60 -1.58 -3.57
CA ILE A 40 5.19 -1.63 -3.98
C ILE A 40 4.90 -0.54 -5.02
N LEU A 41 5.46 0.66 -4.87
CA LEU A 41 5.30 1.72 -5.87
C LEU A 41 5.90 1.27 -7.22
N GLU A 42 7.10 0.69 -7.22
CA GLU A 42 7.70 0.06 -8.40
C GLU A 42 6.77 -1.01 -9.02
N TYR A 43 6.21 -1.89 -8.19
CA TYR A 43 5.27 -2.91 -8.66
C TYR A 43 3.98 -2.33 -9.24
N ILE A 44 3.51 -1.19 -8.75
CA ILE A 44 2.37 -0.47 -9.32
C ILE A 44 2.74 0.13 -10.68
N GLN A 45 3.91 0.77 -10.80
CA GLN A 45 4.40 1.33 -12.08
C GLN A 45 4.58 0.25 -13.15
N GLU A 46 5.13 -0.91 -12.77
CA GLU A 46 5.24 -2.02 -13.71
C GLU A 46 3.89 -2.75 -13.96
N GLY A 47 2.83 -2.42 -13.21
CA GLY A 47 1.50 -3.04 -13.30
C GLY A 47 1.37 -4.43 -12.67
N LYS A 48 2.32 -4.83 -11.80
CA LYS A 48 2.32 -6.08 -11.00
C LYS A 48 1.25 -6.04 -9.92
N VAL A 49 1.09 -4.86 -9.33
CA VAL A 49 0.08 -4.51 -8.34
C VAL A 49 -0.82 -3.44 -8.96
N MET A 50 -2.13 -3.51 -8.73
CA MET A 50 -3.05 -2.52 -9.29
C MET A 50 -3.02 -1.19 -8.56
N PHE A 51 -3.05 -1.27 -7.24
CA PHE A 51 -3.07 -0.14 -6.33
C PHE A 51 -2.65 -0.63 -4.95
N THR A 52 -2.25 0.32 -4.10
CA THR A 52 -2.15 0.09 -2.66
C THR A 52 -3.10 1.00 -1.90
N MET A 53 -3.59 0.54 -0.76
CA MET A 53 -4.29 1.39 0.20
C MET A 53 -3.31 1.88 1.25
N ASP A 54 -3.17 3.18 1.35
CA ASP A 54 -2.31 3.86 2.30
C ASP A 54 -3.13 4.36 3.50
N GLN A 55 -2.73 3.94 4.70
CA GLN A 55 -3.37 4.32 5.97
C GLN A 55 -2.68 5.50 6.65
N GLN A 56 -1.59 6.02 6.07
CA GLN A 56 -0.79 7.11 6.58
C GLN A 56 -0.28 6.86 8.02
N GLN A 57 0.50 5.79 8.21
CA GLN A 57 1.02 5.39 9.53
C GLN A 57 1.82 6.49 10.24
N TYR A 58 2.56 7.32 9.49
CA TYR A 58 3.26 8.48 10.06
C TYR A 58 2.27 9.47 10.70
N LEU A 59 1.16 9.77 10.01
CA LEU A 59 0.13 10.68 10.50
C LEU A 59 -0.58 10.10 11.73
N GLN A 60 -0.86 8.79 11.74
CA GLN A 60 -1.49 8.13 12.88
C GLN A 60 -0.62 8.26 14.15
N GLY A 61 0.69 8.04 14.04
CA GLY A 61 1.62 8.24 15.15
C GLY A 61 1.75 9.70 15.58
N TYR A 62 1.86 10.61 14.61
CA TYR A 62 2.00 12.05 14.87
C TYR A 62 0.79 12.65 15.59
N LEU A 63 -0.44 12.33 15.14
CA LEU A 63 -1.67 12.84 15.75
C LEU A 63 -1.80 12.39 17.21
N GLY A 64 -1.42 11.15 17.53
CA GLY A 64 -1.44 10.66 18.91
C GLY A 64 -0.56 11.50 19.84
N VAL A 65 0.66 11.83 19.41
CA VAL A 65 1.59 12.67 20.19
C VAL A 65 1.07 14.10 20.33
N VAL A 66 0.55 14.70 19.25
CA VAL A 66 0.01 16.06 19.27
C VAL A 66 -1.20 16.17 20.19
N PHE A 67 -2.13 15.21 20.13
CA PHE A 67 -3.29 15.17 21.01
C PHE A 67 -2.88 15.07 22.48
N ALA A 68 -1.90 14.22 22.80
CA ALA A 68 -1.37 14.12 24.16
C ALA A 68 -0.74 15.44 24.63
N TYR A 69 0.08 16.08 23.79
CA TYR A 69 0.72 17.35 24.12
C TYR A 69 -0.29 18.48 24.36
N LEU A 70 -1.27 18.64 23.47
CA LEU A 70 -2.28 19.69 23.59
C LEU A 70 -3.19 19.48 24.80
N SER A 71 -3.52 18.23 25.11
CA SER A 71 -4.28 17.89 26.31
C SER A 71 -3.47 18.21 27.58
N ALA A 72 -2.20 17.83 27.63
CA ALA A 72 -1.34 18.08 28.79
C ALA A 72 -1.04 19.57 29.02
N LYS A 73 -0.85 20.35 27.95
CA LYS A 73 -0.40 21.75 28.06
C LYS A 73 -1.54 22.76 28.16
N TYR A 74 -2.67 22.47 27.53
CA TYR A 74 -3.76 23.44 27.36
C TYR A 74 -5.15 22.85 27.69
N SER A 75 -5.22 21.62 28.19
CA SER A 75 -6.48 20.92 28.50
C SER A 75 -7.42 20.78 27.30
N TYR A 76 -6.88 20.73 26.08
CA TYR A 76 -7.68 20.41 24.90
C TYR A 76 -8.18 18.97 24.96
N ILE A 77 -9.41 18.79 24.46
CA ILE A 77 -10.02 17.47 24.28
C ILE A 77 -9.72 17.00 22.85
N PRO A 78 -9.11 15.83 22.65
CA PRO A 78 -8.89 15.27 21.31
C PRO A 78 -10.21 15.05 20.57
N PRO A 79 -10.20 15.03 19.23
CA PRO A 79 -11.38 14.65 18.45
C PRO A 79 -11.91 13.26 18.85
N PRO A 80 -13.22 12.99 18.69
CA PRO A 80 -13.80 11.68 18.96
C PRO A 80 -13.13 10.58 18.13
N ALA A 81 -12.93 9.41 18.75
CA ALA A 81 -12.37 8.25 18.07
C ALA A 81 -13.42 7.51 17.21
N PRO A 82 -13.02 6.89 16.07
CA PRO A 82 -11.66 6.88 15.51
C PRO A 82 -11.36 8.16 14.70
N VAL A 83 -10.13 8.67 14.84
CA VAL A 83 -9.62 9.73 13.96
C VAL A 83 -9.07 9.07 12.69
N SER A 84 -9.75 9.29 11.57
CA SER A 84 -9.40 8.66 10.31
C SER A 84 -8.17 9.30 9.66
N THR A 85 -7.19 8.48 9.29
CA THR A 85 -6.01 8.84 8.50
C THR A 85 -5.99 8.17 7.12
N GLY A 86 -7.08 7.50 6.73
CA GLY A 86 -7.17 6.77 5.48
C GLY A 86 -8.50 6.03 5.31
N PRO A 87 -8.61 5.14 4.29
CA PRO A 87 -7.57 4.80 3.32
C PRO A 87 -7.48 5.82 2.17
N ALA A 88 -6.26 6.15 1.77
CA ALA A 88 -5.97 6.78 0.49
C ALA A 88 -5.60 5.71 -0.54
N VAL A 89 -6.19 5.73 -1.72
CA VAL A 89 -5.83 4.80 -2.80
C VAL A 89 -4.67 5.38 -3.59
N ILE A 90 -3.56 4.64 -3.68
CA ILE A 90 -2.39 5.00 -4.48
C ILE A 90 -2.39 4.18 -5.76
N THR A 91 -2.43 4.88 -6.89
CA THR A 91 -2.26 4.32 -8.24
C THR A 91 -1.01 4.90 -8.89
N ALA A 92 -0.66 4.45 -10.09
CA ALA A 92 0.51 4.94 -10.82
C ALA A 92 0.52 6.47 -11.03
N GLU A 93 -0.66 7.09 -11.11
CA GLU A 93 -0.84 8.54 -11.27
C GLU A 93 -0.38 9.32 -10.03
N ASN A 94 -0.45 8.72 -8.84
CA ASN A 94 -0.13 9.37 -7.57
C ASN A 94 1.36 9.25 -7.19
N ILE A 95 2.08 8.30 -7.79
CA ILE A 95 3.45 7.95 -7.41
C ILE A 95 4.42 9.13 -7.46
N PRO A 96 4.42 9.98 -8.51
CA PRO A 96 5.36 11.10 -8.59
C PRO A 96 5.29 12.07 -7.40
N ALA A 97 4.13 12.15 -6.72
CA ALA A 97 3.95 13.02 -5.55
C ALA A 97 4.29 12.34 -4.22
N LEU A 98 4.50 11.02 -4.21
CA LEU A 98 4.61 10.19 -3.00
C LEU A 98 5.93 9.44 -2.88
N GLU A 99 6.67 9.26 -3.99
CA GLU A 99 7.88 8.44 -4.04
C GLU A 99 8.94 8.91 -3.04
N ASP A 100 9.25 10.21 -3.01
CA ASP A 100 10.21 10.79 -2.08
C ASP A 100 9.73 10.64 -0.62
N LEU A 101 8.43 10.84 -0.36
CA LEU A 101 7.87 10.71 0.97
C LEU A 101 7.94 9.27 1.50
N VAL A 102 7.71 8.28 0.64
CA VAL A 102 7.86 6.85 0.98
C VAL A 102 9.33 6.52 1.23
N LYS A 103 10.24 7.06 0.41
CA LYS A 103 11.68 6.86 0.58
C LYS A 103 12.21 7.46 1.90
N ASP A 104 11.68 8.61 2.29
CA ASP A 104 12.03 9.29 3.53
C ASP A 104 11.30 8.73 4.76
N GLY A 105 10.37 7.78 4.57
CA GLY A 105 9.62 7.13 5.65
C GLY A 105 8.45 7.95 6.22
N TYR A 106 8.00 8.97 5.50
CA TYR A 106 6.81 9.76 5.83
C TYR A 106 5.50 9.12 5.34
N ARG A 107 5.58 8.09 4.49
CA ARG A 107 4.46 7.39 3.87
C ARG A 107 4.70 5.88 3.81
#